data_AF-K1NVK1-F1
#
_entry.id   AF-K1NVK1-F1
#
_cell.length_a   1.000
_cell.length_b   1.000
_cell.length_c   1.000
_cell.angle_alpha   90.00
_cell.angle_beta   90.00
_cell.angle_gamma   90.00
#
_symmetry.space_group_name_H-M   'P 1'
#
loop_
_entity.id
_entity.type
_entity.pdbx_description
1 polymer ?
#
loop_
_entity_poly.entity_id
_entity_poly.type
_entity_poly.pdbx_seq_one_letter_code
_entity_poly.pdbx_strand_id
1 'polypeptide(L)' 'MKKELSYKGYYGSVEYSLEDDTLYGKVIDINGLLSYEGQYGVK' A
#
# COMPACT_ATOMS: atom_id res chain seq x y z
N MET A 1 -6.96 -16.67 4.76
CA MET A 1 -5.61 -16.23 4.32
C MET A 1 -5.44 -14.78 4.71
N LYS A 2 -4.41 -14.45 5.49
CA LYS A 2 -4.20 -13.09 6.00
C LYS A 2 -3.70 -12.21 4.85
N LYS A 3 -4.46 -11.17 4.48
CA LYS A 3 -4.10 -10.20 3.43
C LYS A 3 -3.24 -9.04 3.96
N GLU A 4 -2.81 -9.14 5.22
CA GLU A 4 -2.09 -8.09 5.91
C GLU A 4 -0.58 -8.25 5.68
N LEU A 5 0.05 -7.18 5.21
CA LEU A 5 1.50 -7.06 5.08
C LEU A 5 2.06 -6.32 6.30
N SER A 6 3.25 -6.70 6.74
CA SER A 6 3.99 -5.98 7.77
C SER A 6 5.33 -5.47 7.25
N TYR A 7 5.63 -4.20 7.50
CA TYR A 7 6.88 -3.57 7.08
C TYR A 7 7.25 -2.42 8.01
N LYS A 8 8.50 -2.38 8.50
CA LYS A 8 9.02 -1.34 9.41
C LYS A 8 8.11 -1.06 10.63
N GLY A 9 7.47 -2.10 11.17
CA GLY A 9 6.54 -1.97 12.29
C GLY A 9 5.14 -1.46 11.93
N TYR A 10 4.88 -1.20 10.65
CA TYR A 10 3.56 -0.87 10.13
C TYR A 10 2.85 -2.11 9.60
N TYR A 11 1.53 -2.11 9.70
CA TYR A 11 0.66 -3.09 9.07
C TYR A 11 -0.14 -2.43 7.95
N GLY A 12 -0.46 -3.18 6.91
CA GLY A 12 -1.24 -2.65 5.80
C GLY A 12 -1.96 -3.73 5.00
N SER A 13 -2.84 -3.29 4.12
CA SER A 13 -3.50 -4.13 3.12
C SER A 13 -2.80 -4.03 1.78
N VAL A 14 -2.96 -5.07 0.97
CA VAL A 14 -2.68 -5.00 -0.47
C VAL A 14 -3.82 -5.63 -1.24
N GLU A 15 -4.21 -4.94 -2.31
CA GLU A 15 -5.25 -5.28 -3.24
C GLU A 15 -4.72 -5.12 -4.67
N TYR A 16 -5.38 -5.80 -5.61
CA TYR A 16 -5.06 -5.72 -7.03
C TYR A 16 -6.28 -5.22 -7.79
N SER A 17 -6.11 -4.15 -8.58
CA SER A 17 -7.10 -3.65 -9.53
C SER A 17 -6.89 -4.33 -10.87
N LEU A 18 -7.87 -5.12 -11.30
CA LEU A 18 -7.88 -5.70 -12.65
C LEU A 18 -8.13 -4.64 -13.73
N GLU A 19 -8.88 -3.59 -13.40
CA GLU A 19 -9.20 -2.49 -14.33
C GLU A 19 -7.96 -1.66 -14.67
N ASP A 20 -7.10 -1.42 -13.67
CA ASP A 20 -5.92 -0.57 -13.79
C ASP A 20 -4.60 -1.36 -13.87
N ASP A 21 -4.65 -2.70 -13.87
CA ASP A 21 -3.47 -3.59 -13.81
C ASP A 21 -2.44 -3.16 -12.74
N THR A 22 -2.94 -2.82 -11.54
CA THR A 22 -2.13 -2.14 -10.52
C THR A 22 -2.39 -2.68 -9.11
N LEU A 23 -1.35 -2.75 -8.27
CA LEU A 23 -1.46 -3.00 -6.84
C LEU A 23 -1.67 -1.70 -6.05
N TYR A 24 -2.60 -1.72 -5.11
CA TYR A 24 -2.88 -0.60 -4.20
C TYR A 24 -3.16 -1.11 -2.79
N GLY A 25 -3.16 -0.23 -1.80
CA GLY A 25 -3.30 -0.65 -0.40
C GLY A 25 -3.38 0.50 0.58
N LYS A 26 -3.56 0.17 1.86
CA LYS A 26 -3.66 1.13 2.95
C LYS A 26 -2.76 0.73 4.10
N VAL A 27 -2.13 1.71 4.76
CA VAL A 27 -1.46 1.50 6.05
C VAL A 27 -2.51 1.61 7.16
N ILE A 28 -2.52 0.66 8.08
CA ILE A 28 -3.54 0.49 9.12
C ILE A 28 -2.91 0.79 10.49
N ASP A 29 -3.70 1.32 11.42
CA ASP A 29 -3.34 1.58 12.82
C ASP A 29 -2.06 2.43 13.01
N ILE A 30 -1.97 3.54 12.25
CA ILE A 30 -0.86 4.49 12.38
C ILE A 30 -1.22 5.69 13.26
N ASN A 31 -0.32 6.04 14.17
CA ASN A 31 -0.37 7.28 14.95
C ASN A 31 0.81 8.18 14.55
N GLY A 32 0.75 8.73 13.33
CA GLY A 32 1.83 9.53 12.77
C GLY A 32 1.56 9.99 11.33
N LEU A 33 2.50 10.77 10.77
CA LEU A 33 2.46 11.20 9.37
C LEU A 33 3.14 10.16 8.48
N LEU A 34 2.49 9.80 7.38
CA LEU A 34 3.05 8.96 6.32
C LEU A 34 3.39 9.85 5.13
N SER A 35 4.68 9.88 4.76
CA SER A 35 5.12 10.51 3.52
C SER A 35 5.42 9.41 2.49
N TYR A 36 4.93 9.60 1.27
CA TYR A 36 5.20 8.70 0.15
C TYR A 36 5.41 9.53 -1.12
N GLU A 37 6.21 9.00 -2.04
CA GLU A 37 6.36 9.55 -3.38
C GLU A 37 5.75 8.58 -4.38
N GLY A 38 4.94 9.11 -5.29
CA GLY A 38 4.38 8.35 -6.40
C GLY A 38 5.09 8.74 -7.70
N GLN A 39 5.43 7.76 -8.53
CA GLN A 39 5.85 7.99 -9.90
C GLN A 39 4.72 7.53 -10.84
N TYR A 40 4.15 8.46 -11.60
CA TYR A 40 3.16 8.16 -12.62
C TYR A 40 3.82 8.22 -14.00
N GLY A 41 3.76 7.12 -14.77
CA GLY A 41 4.13 7.12 -16.18
C GLY A 41 5.63 7.10 -16.50
N VAL A 42 6.48 6.61 -15.59
CA VAL A 42 7.90 6.37 -15.92
C VAL A 42 8.02 4.99 -16.57
N LYS A 43 8.42 4.98 -17.84
CA LYS A 43 8.70 3.76 -18.61
C LYS A 43 9.87 2.96 -18.05
#